data_AF-A0AAU6DFX7-F1
#
_entry.id   AF-A0AAU6DFX7-F1
#
_cell.length_a   1.000
_cell.length_b   1.000
_cell.length_c   1.000
_cell.angle_alpha   90.00
_cell.angle_beta   90.00
_cell.angle_gamma   90.00
#
_symmetry.space_group_name_H-M   'P 1'
#
loop_
_entity.id
_entity.type
_entity.pdbx_description
1 polymer ?
#
loop_
_entity_poly.entity_id
_entity_poly.type
_entity_poly.pdbx_seq_one_letter_code
_entity_poly.pdbx_strand_id
1 'polypeptide(L)'
;MTTVICPYCFDRAPAARLPFRCPMPTTGLRGGAPCAAERDDAWAEFMGPGTPPAQRMRGPVFLPSRTLGGLRGNGARASCPGCGVSTHVRVCRRCHSDLPSDYCDQDSRIIALVGAKASGKSTYVSVLVNELRNRVGRAYNASIAAMGSDTQRRDREMSEDLYDRLRLPEATRPAAMGFNDPLLYRLSLPRRGRLGDGSRHTALVFFDAAGEDLKSAEAMDRYTHYLAAADGVILLVDPLQLGSVRDQLPVGEGPPLPAVETSPQQIAADLAAQLRAHGRGGSRGRVTTPIAVAVTKTDMLQPLLDPHSLLLRNAPHSGGLVSEQERLAVHEEMRSLMESWDSGALTRQLERDFAQLSLFGLSALGSPPPPDAPADAPKSGPRPLRIEDPLLWLLSRRGLLPLDKPGRAHDSGKPVRKADA
;
A
#
# COMPACT_ATOMS: atom_id res chain seq x y z
N MET A 1 -15.18 -16.62 -9.84
CA MET A 1 -13.77 -17.00 -10.04
C MET A 1 -12.91 -15.82 -9.65
N THR A 2 -11.92 -16.00 -8.78
CA THR A 2 -11.02 -14.92 -8.33
C THR A 2 -10.23 -14.39 -9.53
N THR A 3 -10.32 -13.09 -9.80
CA THR A 3 -9.48 -12.41 -10.80
C THR A 3 -8.24 -11.92 -10.10
N VAL A 4 -7.08 -12.33 -10.59
CA VAL A 4 -5.78 -11.92 -10.09
C VAL A 4 -5.28 -10.79 -10.98
N ILE A 5 -4.84 -9.70 -10.36
CA ILE A 5 -4.11 -8.62 -11.01
C ILE A 5 -2.64 -8.91 -10.74
N CYS A 6 -1.79 -9.07 -11.75
CA CYS A 6 -0.36 -9.23 -11.52
C CYS A 6 0.15 -7.98 -10.78
N PRO A 7 0.83 -8.10 -9.62
CA PRO A 7 1.32 -6.93 -8.91
C PRO A 7 2.37 -6.23 -9.77
N TYR A 8 3.19 -6.95 -10.55
CA TYR A 8 4.32 -6.38 -11.29
C TYR A 8 3.95 -5.67 -12.60
N CYS A 9 3.07 -6.27 -13.40
CA CYS A 9 2.71 -5.74 -14.74
C CYS A 9 1.22 -5.41 -14.91
N PHE A 10 0.41 -5.60 -13.85
CA PHE A 10 -1.02 -5.28 -13.81
C PHE A 10 -1.91 -6.03 -14.82
N ASP A 11 -1.39 -7.05 -15.50
CA ASP A 11 -2.22 -7.97 -16.30
C ASP A 11 -3.28 -8.65 -15.44
N ARG A 12 -4.49 -8.76 -15.98
CA ARG A 12 -5.64 -9.36 -15.30
C ARG A 12 -5.91 -10.75 -15.85
N ALA A 13 -5.92 -11.74 -14.98
CA ALA A 13 -6.22 -13.12 -15.36
C ALA A 13 -7.04 -13.83 -14.29
N PRO A 14 -7.95 -14.75 -14.66
CA PRO A 14 -8.56 -15.66 -13.69
C PRO A 14 -7.48 -16.52 -13.03
N ALA A 15 -7.52 -16.66 -11.70
CA ALA A 15 -6.53 -17.43 -10.94
C ALA A 15 -6.33 -18.86 -11.49
N ALA A 16 -7.43 -19.50 -11.92
CA ALA A 16 -7.43 -20.86 -12.47
C ALA A 16 -6.76 -21.00 -13.85
N ARG A 17 -6.47 -19.88 -14.54
CA ARG A 17 -5.81 -19.86 -15.86
C ARG A 17 -4.35 -19.42 -15.77
N LEU A 18 -3.82 -19.18 -14.57
CA LEU A 18 -2.43 -18.82 -14.39
C LEU A 18 -1.53 -20.04 -14.68
N PRO A 19 -0.46 -19.87 -15.47
CA PRO A 19 0.60 -20.87 -15.59
C PRO A 19 1.30 -21.14 -14.25
N PHE A 20 2.04 -22.24 -14.20
CA PHE A 20 2.87 -22.63 -13.06
C PHE A 20 4.34 -22.73 -13.46
N ARG A 21 5.24 -22.48 -12.50
CA ARG A 21 6.69 -22.66 -12.68
C ARG A 21 7.16 -23.95 -12.02
N CYS A 22 7.91 -24.75 -12.76
CA CYS A 22 8.64 -25.88 -12.21
C CYS A 22 9.72 -25.38 -11.23
N PRO A 23 9.82 -25.92 -10.00
CA PRO A 23 10.82 -25.49 -9.03
C PRO A 23 12.23 -26.01 -9.34
N MET A 24 12.41 -26.77 -10.45
CA MET A 24 13.67 -27.42 -10.85
C MET A 24 14.31 -28.21 -9.70
N PRO A 25 13.63 -29.25 -9.20
CA PRO A 25 14.17 -30.06 -8.12
C PRO A 25 15.42 -30.81 -8.60
N THR A 26 16.34 -31.10 -7.69
CA THR A 26 17.57 -31.86 -7.96
C THR A 26 17.29 -33.33 -8.33
N THR A 27 16.09 -33.84 -7.99
CA THR A 27 15.62 -35.19 -8.34
C THR A 27 14.21 -35.10 -8.91
N GLY A 28 13.94 -35.84 -10.00
CA GLY A 28 12.57 -35.96 -10.52
C GLY A 28 11.75 -36.96 -9.69
N LEU A 29 10.42 -36.81 -9.71
CA LEU A 29 9.54 -37.76 -9.03
C LEU A 29 9.37 -39.03 -9.88
N ARG A 30 9.27 -40.20 -9.25
CA ARG A 30 8.91 -41.48 -9.88
C ARG A 30 9.79 -41.88 -11.10
N GLY A 31 11.10 -41.63 -11.02
CA GLY A 31 12.04 -42.00 -12.09
C GLY A 31 12.07 -41.02 -13.28
N GLY A 32 11.35 -39.90 -13.22
CA GLY A 32 11.48 -38.82 -14.20
C GLY A 32 12.82 -38.09 -14.08
N ALA A 33 13.36 -37.59 -15.20
CA ALA A 33 14.53 -36.73 -15.19
C ALA A 33 14.18 -35.36 -14.57
N PRO A 34 15.12 -34.71 -13.84
CA PRO A 34 14.92 -33.35 -13.37
C PRO A 34 14.79 -32.40 -14.57
N CYS A 35 13.92 -31.39 -14.46
CA CYS A 35 13.82 -30.35 -15.49
C CYS A 35 15.07 -29.47 -15.45
N ALA A 36 15.66 -29.21 -16.62
CA ALA A 36 16.71 -28.21 -16.75
C ALA A 36 16.11 -26.79 -16.68
N ALA A 37 16.96 -25.81 -16.36
CA ALA A 37 16.59 -24.41 -16.50
C ALA A 37 16.45 -24.06 -17.99
N GLU A 38 15.40 -23.32 -18.32
CA GLU A 38 15.12 -22.83 -19.66
C GLU A 38 15.21 -21.30 -19.67
N ARG A 39 15.52 -20.74 -20.83
CA ARG A 39 15.52 -19.28 -20.97
C ARG A 39 14.09 -18.77 -20.93
N ASP A 40 13.83 -17.83 -20.03
CA ASP A 40 12.53 -17.16 -19.90
C ASP A 40 12.61 -15.76 -20.52
N ASP A 41 12.43 -15.69 -21.85
CA ASP A 41 12.57 -14.44 -22.60
C ASP A 41 11.51 -13.40 -22.22
N ALA A 42 10.27 -13.84 -21.93
CA ALA A 42 9.21 -12.91 -21.51
C ALA A 42 9.49 -12.29 -20.14
N TRP A 43 10.06 -13.05 -19.19
CA TRP A 43 10.52 -12.48 -17.93
C TRP A 43 11.73 -11.58 -18.12
N ALA A 44 12.72 -12.00 -18.93
CA ALA A 44 13.92 -11.22 -19.20
C ALA A 44 13.60 -9.87 -19.87
N GLU A 45 12.69 -9.86 -20.84
CA GLU A 45 12.21 -8.64 -21.50
C GLU A 45 11.51 -7.70 -20.49
N PHE A 46 10.67 -8.27 -19.62
CA PHE A 46 9.98 -7.48 -18.58
C PHE A 46 10.93 -6.83 -17.56
N MET A 47 12.00 -7.53 -17.18
CA MET A 47 13.02 -7.02 -16.26
C MET A 47 13.98 -6.03 -16.94
N GLY A 48 14.10 -6.09 -18.26
CA GLY A 48 14.87 -5.16 -19.07
C GLY A 48 16.33 -5.59 -19.31
N PRO A 49 17.09 -4.77 -20.07
CA PRO A 49 18.41 -5.14 -20.59
C PRO A 49 19.47 -5.40 -19.51
N GLY A 50 19.27 -4.90 -18.28
CA GLY A 50 20.18 -5.08 -17.15
C GLY A 50 20.16 -6.47 -16.51
N THR A 51 19.26 -7.37 -16.93
CA THR A 51 19.17 -8.72 -16.33
C THR A 51 20.35 -9.62 -16.73
N PRO A 52 21.15 -10.10 -15.75
CA PRO A 52 22.28 -10.99 -16.01
C PRO A 52 21.84 -12.29 -16.71
N PRO A 53 22.65 -12.87 -17.63
CA PRO A 53 22.29 -14.09 -18.34
C PRO A 53 21.88 -15.25 -17.43
N ALA A 54 22.53 -15.40 -16.27
CA ALA A 54 22.22 -16.44 -15.29
C ALA A 54 20.79 -16.31 -14.72
N GLN A 55 20.27 -15.09 -14.54
CA GLN A 55 18.92 -14.87 -14.01
C GLN A 55 17.82 -15.12 -15.05
N ARG A 56 18.18 -15.12 -16.35
CA ARG A 56 17.24 -15.43 -17.45
C ARG A 56 16.91 -16.93 -17.51
N MET A 57 17.75 -17.77 -16.91
CA MET A 57 17.53 -19.21 -16.84
C MET A 57 16.64 -19.54 -15.64
N ARG A 58 15.40 -19.93 -15.90
CA ARG A 58 14.38 -20.21 -14.87
C ARG A 58 13.74 -21.58 -15.11
N GLY A 59 12.95 -22.01 -14.13
CA GLY A 59 12.18 -23.25 -14.28
C GLY A 59 11.16 -23.15 -15.41
N PRO A 60 10.92 -24.24 -16.17
CA PRO A 60 9.92 -24.27 -17.23
C PRO A 60 8.54 -23.79 -16.75
N VAL A 61 7.87 -23.01 -17.59
CA VAL A 61 6.50 -22.52 -17.35
C VAL A 61 5.53 -23.44 -18.09
N PHE A 62 4.47 -23.88 -17.41
CA PHE A 62 3.49 -24.80 -17.99
C PHE A 62 2.06 -24.46 -17.56
N LEU A 63 1.08 -24.83 -18.38
CA LEU A 63 -0.33 -24.72 -18.03
C LEU A 63 -0.79 -25.95 -17.24
N PRO A 64 -1.71 -25.79 -16.28
CA PRO A 64 -2.25 -26.93 -15.54
C PRO A 64 -3.03 -27.86 -16.49
N SER A 65 -2.83 -29.18 -16.34
CA SER A 65 -3.58 -30.18 -17.12
C SER A 65 -5.07 -30.14 -16.77
N ARG A 66 -5.93 -30.06 -17.80
CA ARG A 66 -7.40 -30.06 -17.65
C ARG A 66 -7.90 -31.48 -17.40
N THR A 67 -7.77 -32.00 -16.18
CA THR A 67 -8.43 -33.26 -15.82
C THR A 67 -9.92 -33.03 -15.56
N LEU A 68 -10.77 -34.00 -15.93
CA LEU A 68 -12.23 -33.95 -15.78
C LEU A 68 -12.71 -33.74 -14.32
N GLY A 69 -11.87 -34.07 -13.32
CA GLY A 69 -12.12 -33.80 -11.90
C GLY A 69 -11.75 -32.38 -11.43
N GLY A 70 -11.06 -31.59 -12.26
CA GLY A 70 -10.59 -30.23 -11.96
C GLY A 70 -11.65 -29.12 -12.06
N LEU A 71 -12.88 -29.47 -12.46
CA LEU A 71 -14.01 -28.52 -12.55
C LEU A 71 -14.53 -28.06 -11.17
N ARG A 72 -14.02 -28.62 -10.06
CA ARG A 72 -14.50 -28.31 -8.69
C ARG A 72 -13.42 -27.78 -7.72
N GLY A 73 -12.17 -27.61 -8.16
CA GLY A 73 -11.09 -27.12 -7.29
C GLY A 73 -10.41 -25.88 -7.87
N ASN A 74 -10.27 -24.83 -7.06
CA ASN A 74 -9.23 -23.82 -7.29
C ASN A 74 -7.88 -24.57 -7.22
N GLY A 75 -7.30 -24.94 -8.36
CA GLY A 75 -6.05 -25.69 -8.42
C GLY A 75 -4.91 -24.89 -7.80
N ALA A 76 -4.71 -25.02 -6.50
CA ALA A 76 -3.62 -24.36 -5.75
C ALA A 76 -2.26 -24.97 -6.10
N ARG A 77 -2.24 -26.15 -6.72
CA ARG A 77 -1.05 -26.90 -7.14
C ARG A 77 -1.23 -27.43 -8.55
N ALA A 78 -0.14 -27.56 -9.29
CA ALA A 78 -0.07 -28.32 -10.53
C ALA A 78 1.19 -29.18 -10.55
N SER A 79 1.14 -30.36 -11.20
CA SER A 79 2.32 -31.20 -11.42
C SER A 79 2.99 -30.82 -12.73
N CYS A 80 4.30 -30.62 -12.69
CA CYS A 80 5.11 -30.35 -13.88
C CYS A 80 5.00 -31.54 -14.86
N PRO A 81 4.69 -31.31 -16.15
CA PRO A 81 4.59 -32.40 -17.12
C PRO A 81 5.94 -33.05 -17.45
N GLY A 82 7.06 -32.36 -17.22
CA GLY A 82 8.41 -32.91 -17.44
C GLY A 82 8.89 -33.80 -16.30
N CYS A 83 9.07 -33.24 -15.10
CA CYS A 83 9.65 -33.95 -13.96
C CYS A 83 8.63 -34.55 -12.97
N GLY A 84 7.33 -34.32 -13.18
CA GLY A 84 6.24 -34.82 -12.31
C GLY A 84 6.07 -34.09 -10.97
N VAL A 85 6.99 -33.21 -10.59
CA VAL A 85 6.97 -32.53 -9.28
C VAL A 85 5.83 -31.53 -9.18
N SER A 86 5.13 -31.55 -8.05
CA SER A 86 4.05 -30.62 -7.75
C SER A 86 4.58 -29.26 -7.32
N THR A 87 4.00 -28.19 -7.85
CA THR A 87 4.37 -26.80 -7.57
C THR A 87 3.14 -25.97 -7.27
N HIS A 88 3.34 -24.96 -6.42
CA HIS A 88 2.38 -23.91 -6.09
C HIS A 88 2.70 -22.58 -6.76
N VAL A 89 3.88 -22.47 -7.37
CA VAL A 89 4.39 -21.22 -7.90
C VAL A 89 3.59 -20.89 -9.15
N ARG A 90 2.58 -20.03 -8.99
CA ARG A 90 1.79 -19.46 -10.07
C ARG A 90 2.58 -18.32 -10.70
N VAL A 91 2.42 -18.16 -12.00
CA VAL A 91 3.21 -17.25 -12.82
C VAL A 91 2.27 -16.29 -13.54
N CYS A 92 2.66 -15.03 -13.67
CA CYS A 92 1.94 -14.11 -14.54
C CYS A 92 2.07 -14.57 -16.00
N ARG A 93 0.94 -14.77 -16.69
CA ARG A 93 0.91 -15.16 -18.12
C ARG A 93 1.50 -14.13 -19.09
N ARG A 94 1.73 -12.89 -18.66
CA ARG A 94 2.27 -11.80 -19.49
C ARG A 94 3.76 -11.58 -19.25
N CYS A 95 4.14 -11.26 -18.00
CA CYS A 95 5.52 -10.93 -17.66
C CYS A 95 6.32 -12.09 -17.08
N HIS A 96 5.72 -13.27 -16.94
CA HIS A 96 6.34 -14.46 -16.37
C HIS A 96 6.91 -14.29 -14.94
N SER A 97 6.55 -13.22 -14.23
CA SER A 97 6.93 -13.06 -12.82
C SER A 97 6.23 -14.10 -11.94
N ASP A 98 6.98 -14.64 -10.98
CA ASP A 98 6.45 -15.56 -9.98
C ASP A 98 5.58 -14.80 -8.98
N LEU A 99 4.36 -15.28 -8.78
CA LEU A 99 3.41 -14.71 -7.84
C LEU A 99 3.57 -15.41 -6.49
N PRO A 100 3.61 -14.69 -5.35
CA PRO A 100 3.62 -15.32 -4.03
C PRO A 100 2.45 -16.30 -3.89
N SER A 101 2.69 -17.47 -3.29
CA SER A 101 1.76 -18.62 -3.28
C SER A 101 0.34 -18.24 -2.89
N ASP A 102 0.21 -17.40 -1.86
CA ASP A 102 -1.05 -17.04 -1.22
C ASP A 102 -1.70 -15.82 -1.90
N TYR A 103 -0.99 -15.13 -2.80
CA TYR A 103 -1.49 -13.94 -3.50
C TYR A 103 -2.69 -14.26 -4.38
N CYS A 104 -2.63 -15.40 -5.06
CA CYS A 104 -3.64 -15.80 -6.03
C CYS A 104 -4.92 -16.38 -5.39
N ASP A 105 -4.91 -16.64 -4.08
CA ASP A 105 -6.02 -17.26 -3.34
C ASP A 105 -6.87 -16.25 -2.55
N GLN A 106 -6.52 -14.97 -2.62
CA GLN A 106 -7.18 -13.90 -1.87
C GLN A 106 -7.45 -12.69 -2.77
N ASP A 107 -8.37 -11.82 -2.32
CA ASP A 107 -8.58 -10.53 -2.98
C ASP A 107 -7.31 -9.69 -2.84
N SER A 108 -6.97 -8.92 -3.86
CA SER A 108 -5.89 -7.92 -3.81
C SER A 108 -6.46 -6.50 -3.73
N ARG A 109 -5.78 -5.62 -3.00
CA ARG A 109 -6.00 -4.17 -2.98
C ARG A 109 -4.71 -3.46 -3.33
N ILE A 110 -4.72 -2.77 -4.47
CA ILE A 110 -3.58 -1.97 -4.92
C ILE A 110 -3.78 -0.56 -4.38
N ILE A 111 -2.90 -0.13 -3.48
CA ILE A 111 -2.95 1.21 -2.87
C ILE A 111 -1.83 2.03 -3.48
N ALA A 112 -2.23 3.08 -4.20
CA ALA A 112 -1.26 3.91 -4.88
C ALA A 112 -0.68 4.98 -3.96
N LEU A 113 0.65 5.04 -3.81
CA LEU A 113 1.34 6.09 -3.07
C LEU A 113 1.89 7.12 -4.05
N VAL A 114 1.48 8.37 -3.90
CA VAL A 114 1.84 9.49 -4.77
C VAL A 114 2.26 10.67 -3.92
N GLY A 115 3.25 11.45 -4.36
CA GLY A 115 3.71 12.66 -3.68
C GLY A 115 5.11 13.03 -4.13
N ALA A 116 5.49 14.29 -3.91
CA ALA A 116 6.80 14.82 -4.28
C ALA A 116 7.96 14.04 -3.64
N LYS A 117 9.18 14.24 -4.14
CA LYS A 117 10.39 13.80 -3.43
C LYS A 117 10.39 14.37 -2.00
N ALA A 118 10.95 13.60 -1.07
CA ALA A 118 11.00 13.94 0.36
C ALA A 118 9.64 14.09 1.10
N SER A 119 8.51 13.73 0.48
CA SER A 119 7.19 13.68 1.16
C SER A 119 7.05 12.52 2.16
N GLY A 120 8.07 11.66 2.28
CA GLY A 120 8.11 10.58 3.27
C GLY A 120 7.40 9.29 2.87
N LYS A 121 7.22 8.99 1.58
CA LYS A 121 6.56 7.75 1.08
C LYS A 121 7.12 6.45 1.71
N SER A 122 8.44 6.26 1.66
CA SER A 122 9.09 5.06 2.21
C SER A 122 8.97 4.99 3.74
N THR A 123 9.16 6.12 4.44
CA THR A 123 8.93 6.23 5.88
C THR A 123 7.47 5.93 6.24
N TYR A 124 6.52 6.43 5.45
CA TYR A 124 5.08 6.19 5.62
C TYR A 124 4.78 4.69 5.58
N VAL A 125 5.26 3.96 4.58
CA VAL A 125 5.01 2.51 4.46
C VAL A 125 5.64 1.74 5.61
N SER A 126 6.91 2.01 5.95
CA SER A 126 7.61 1.30 7.02
C SER A 126 6.89 1.46 8.37
N VAL A 127 6.54 2.70 8.72
CA VAL A 127 5.84 3.00 9.98
C VAL A 127 4.41 2.45 9.96
N LEU A 128 3.68 2.59 8.85
CA LEU A 128 2.33 2.05 8.70
C LEU A 128 2.29 0.54 8.92
N VAL A 129 3.21 -0.19 8.30
CA VAL A 129 3.30 -1.66 8.46
C VAL A 129 3.64 -2.02 9.90
N ASN A 130 4.54 -1.28 10.55
CA ASN A 130 4.84 -1.47 11.97
C ASN A 130 3.60 -1.24 12.85
N GLU A 131 2.84 -0.17 12.62
CA GLU A 131 1.61 0.11 13.37
C GLU A 131 0.53 -0.94 13.15
N LEU A 132 0.38 -1.45 11.92
CA LEU A 132 -0.53 -2.54 11.57
C LEU A 132 -0.12 -3.88 12.20
N ARG A 133 1.18 -4.12 12.48
CA ARG A 133 1.64 -5.28 13.26
C ARG A 133 1.36 -5.11 14.75
N ASN A 134 1.40 -3.86 15.23
CA ASN A 134 1.43 -3.55 16.65
C ASN A 134 0.10 -2.92 17.13
N ARG A 135 0.06 -1.59 17.27
CA ARG A 135 -1.06 -0.87 17.92
C ARG A 135 -2.36 -1.06 17.15
N VAL A 136 -2.34 -0.82 15.84
CA VAL A 136 -3.53 -0.87 14.99
C VAL A 136 -3.95 -2.33 14.77
N GLY A 137 -3.00 -3.24 14.58
CA GLY A 137 -3.27 -4.67 14.50
C GLY A 137 -4.03 -5.18 15.72
N ARG A 138 -3.60 -4.80 16.93
CA ARG A 138 -4.30 -5.12 18.18
C ARG A 138 -5.71 -4.55 18.24
N ALA A 139 -5.91 -3.29 17.84
CA ALA A 139 -7.24 -2.66 17.87
C ALA A 139 -8.25 -3.36 16.94
N TYR A 140 -7.81 -3.79 15.76
CA TYR A 140 -8.67 -4.46 14.76
C TYR A 140 -8.63 -6.00 14.82
N ASN A 141 -7.91 -6.57 15.80
CA ASN A 141 -7.59 -7.99 15.89
C ASN A 141 -7.07 -8.56 14.55
N ALA A 142 -6.23 -7.76 13.89
CA ALA A 142 -5.70 -7.99 12.56
C ALA A 142 -4.24 -8.48 12.63
N SER A 143 -3.81 -9.18 11.58
CA SER A 143 -2.39 -9.51 11.38
C SER A 143 -1.93 -9.14 9.97
N ILE A 144 -0.68 -8.73 9.86
CA ILE A 144 -0.06 -8.37 8.59
C ILE A 144 1.26 -9.13 8.42
N ALA A 145 1.46 -9.75 7.25
CA ALA A 145 2.65 -10.53 6.94
C ALA A 145 3.17 -10.21 5.54
N ALA A 146 4.48 -9.99 5.39
CA ALA A 146 5.12 -9.78 4.09
C ALA A 146 5.05 -11.06 3.23
N MET A 147 4.77 -10.87 1.93
CA MET A 147 4.55 -11.95 0.98
C MET A 147 5.70 -12.04 -0.03
N GLY A 148 6.32 -13.22 -0.12
CA GLY A 148 7.48 -13.45 -0.98
C GLY A 148 8.79 -12.99 -0.36
N SER A 149 9.90 -13.56 -0.83
CA SER A 149 11.23 -13.33 -0.28
C SER A 149 11.70 -11.89 -0.42
N ASP A 150 11.35 -11.20 -1.51
CA ASP A 150 11.81 -9.83 -1.77
C ASP A 150 11.13 -8.81 -0.87
N THR A 151 9.80 -8.90 -0.72
CA THR A 151 9.11 -8.04 0.25
C THR A 151 9.56 -8.35 1.68
N GLN A 152 9.74 -9.62 2.06
CA GLN A 152 10.22 -9.98 3.39
C GLN A 152 11.60 -9.41 3.71
N ARG A 153 12.54 -9.47 2.75
CA ARG A 153 13.88 -8.90 2.90
C ARG A 153 13.81 -7.38 3.05
N ARG A 154 13.14 -6.69 2.13
CA ARG A 154 13.03 -5.21 2.14
C ARG A 154 12.31 -4.70 3.38
N ASP A 155 11.24 -5.37 3.78
CA ASP A 155 10.48 -5.03 4.97
C ASP A 155 11.32 -5.16 6.25
N ARG A 156 12.13 -6.22 6.33
CA ARG A 156 13.09 -6.40 7.42
C ARG A 156 14.15 -5.30 7.42
N GLU A 157 14.78 -5.03 6.28
CA GLU A 157 15.79 -3.98 6.13
C GLU A 157 15.24 -2.60 6.53
N MET A 158 14.06 -2.21 6.02
CA MET A 158 13.41 -0.96 6.38
C MET A 158 13.04 -0.87 7.86
N SER A 159 12.68 -1.99 8.48
CA SER A 159 12.37 -2.06 9.91
C SER A 159 13.63 -1.95 10.77
N GLU A 160 14.67 -2.70 10.44
CA GLU A 160 15.97 -2.67 11.14
C GLU A 160 16.60 -1.27 11.04
N ASP A 161 16.59 -0.67 9.85
CA ASP A 161 17.11 0.68 9.67
C ASP A 161 16.33 1.69 10.53
N LEU A 162 15.01 1.66 10.48
CA LEU A 162 14.18 2.68 11.14
C LEU A 162 14.09 2.53 12.66
N TYR A 163 13.99 1.30 13.18
CA TYR A 163 13.72 1.04 14.59
C TYR A 163 14.96 0.59 15.38
N ASP A 164 15.92 -0.09 14.75
CA ASP A 164 17.12 -0.57 15.45
C ASP A 164 18.30 0.39 15.25
N ARG A 165 18.51 0.85 14.00
CA ARG A 165 19.60 1.77 13.66
C ARG A 165 19.20 3.24 13.74
N LEU A 166 17.91 3.52 13.91
CA LEU A 166 17.33 4.87 13.92
C LEU A 166 17.77 5.70 12.70
N ARG A 167 17.74 5.09 11.52
CA ARG A 167 18.04 5.73 10.24
C ARG A 167 16.78 5.78 9.39
N LEU A 168 16.54 6.94 8.80
CA LEU A 168 15.47 7.04 7.81
C LEU A 168 15.84 6.21 6.58
N PRO A 169 14.85 5.57 5.92
CA PRO A 169 15.11 4.91 4.65
C PRO A 169 15.78 5.89 3.69
N GLU A 170 16.87 5.47 3.04
CA GLU A 170 17.49 6.29 1.99
C GLU A 170 16.42 6.72 0.98
N ALA A 171 16.56 7.93 0.42
CA ALA A 171 15.69 8.37 -0.67
C ALA A 171 15.66 7.27 -1.73
N THR A 172 14.47 6.74 -2.01
CA THR A 172 14.30 5.53 -2.82
C THR A 172 15.03 5.73 -4.15
N ARG A 173 16.18 5.08 -4.33
CA ARG A 173 16.93 5.18 -5.58
C ARG A 173 16.02 4.61 -6.67
N PRO A 174 15.86 5.30 -7.82
CA PRO A 174 15.16 4.70 -8.94
C PRO A 174 15.84 3.35 -9.23
N ALA A 175 15.06 2.27 -9.31
CA ALA A 175 15.58 1.02 -9.86
C ALA A 175 16.21 1.32 -11.24
N ALA A 176 17.06 0.44 -11.77
CA ALA A 176 17.66 0.64 -13.10
C ALA A 176 16.62 0.92 -14.22
N MET A 177 15.35 0.60 -13.99
CA MET A 177 14.19 0.85 -14.85
C MET A 177 13.21 1.92 -14.30
N GLY A 178 13.59 2.72 -13.29
CA GLY A 178 12.76 3.79 -12.72
C GLY A 178 11.53 3.32 -11.90
N PHE A 179 11.38 2.02 -11.66
CA PHE A 179 10.22 1.43 -10.98
C PHE A 179 10.65 0.43 -9.91
N ASN A 180 10.32 0.71 -8.64
CA ASN A 180 10.61 -0.22 -7.55
C ASN A 180 9.65 -1.40 -7.55
N ASP A 181 10.13 -2.57 -7.12
CA ASP A 181 9.26 -3.72 -6.92
C ASP A 181 8.17 -3.41 -5.88
N PRO A 182 6.95 -3.94 -6.07
CA PRO A 182 5.89 -3.80 -5.08
C PRO A 182 6.28 -4.37 -3.72
N LEU A 183 5.74 -3.76 -2.67
CA LEU A 183 5.68 -4.38 -1.35
C LEU A 183 4.32 -5.07 -1.19
N LEU A 184 4.33 -6.39 -1.04
CA LEU A 184 3.13 -7.21 -0.90
C LEU A 184 2.96 -7.67 0.54
N TYR A 185 1.81 -7.35 1.13
CA TYR A 185 1.46 -7.76 2.49
C TYR A 185 0.12 -8.47 2.51
N ARG A 186 0.03 -9.59 3.23
CA ARG A 186 -1.24 -10.22 3.55
C ARG A 186 -1.81 -9.60 4.81
N LEU A 187 -2.89 -8.85 4.68
CA LEU A 187 -3.72 -8.41 5.79
C LEU A 187 -4.77 -9.49 6.10
N SER A 188 -4.82 -9.94 7.35
CA SER A 188 -5.82 -10.90 7.85
C SER A 188 -6.70 -10.19 8.87
N LEU A 189 -8.01 -10.18 8.62
CA LEU A 189 -9.01 -9.57 9.49
C LEU A 189 -9.98 -10.64 10.02
N PRO A 190 -10.50 -10.48 11.24
CA PRO A 190 -11.53 -11.37 11.75
C PRO A 190 -12.80 -11.23 10.92
N ARG A 191 -13.42 -12.36 10.59
CA ARG A 191 -14.70 -12.42 9.89
C ARG A 191 -15.69 -13.19 10.75
N ARG A 192 -16.59 -12.48 11.42
CA ARG A 192 -17.71 -13.08 12.15
C ARG A 192 -18.81 -13.47 11.16
N GLY A 193 -19.13 -14.75 11.10
CA GLY A 193 -20.17 -15.30 10.23
C GLY A 193 -21.23 -16.06 11.03
N ARG A 194 -22.42 -16.25 10.44
CA ARG A 194 -23.49 -17.07 11.04
C ARG A 194 -23.09 -18.55 11.23
N LEU A 195 -22.10 -19.02 10.47
CA LEU A 195 -21.60 -20.40 10.45
C LEU A 195 -20.28 -20.57 11.24
N GLY A 196 -19.89 -19.57 12.03
CA GLY A 196 -18.66 -19.56 12.80
C GLY A 196 -17.75 -18.38 12.47
N ASP A 197 -16.75 -18.19 13.34
CA ASP A 197 -15.71 -17.19 13.15
C ASP A 197 -14.63 -17.71 12.20
N GLY A 198 -14.08 -16.83 11.37
CA GLY A 198 -12.96 -17.13 10.48
C GLY A 198 -12.12 -15.90 10.21
N SER A 199 -11.22 -15.99 9.23
CA SER A 199 -10.38 -14.88 8.80
C SER A 199 -10.64 -14.52 7.34
N ARG A 200 -10.73 -13.22 7.05
CA ARG A 200 -10.67 -12.70 5.69
C ARG A 200 -9.24 -12.27 5.42
N HIS A 201 -8.62 -12.88 4.41
CA HIS A 201 -7.28 -12.49 3.97
C HIS A 201 -7.38 -11.59 2.74
N THR A 202 -6.51 -10.59 2.64
CA THR A 202 -6.45 -9.65 1.52
C THR A 202 -4.99 -9.27 1.29
N ALA A 203 -4.54 -9.36 0.04
CA ALA A 203 -3.23 -8.87 -0.36
C ALA A 203 -3.27 -7.35 -0.50
N LEU A 204 -2.59 -6.62 0.36
CA LEU A 204 -2.27 -5.20 0.17
C LEU A 204 -1.02 -5.10 -0.68
N VAL A 205 -1.09 -4.30 -1.74
CA VAL A 205 0.05 -4.02 -2.61
C VAL A 205 0.35 -2.53 -2.51
N PHE A 206 1.49 -2.19 -1.93
CA PHE A 206 2.01 -0.82 -1.90
C PHE A 206 3.06 -0.66 -2.98
N PHE A 207 2.97 0.45 -3.68
CA PHE A 207 3.89 0.82 -4.73
C PHE A 207 4.42 2.21 -4.44
N ASP A 208 5.72 2.30 -4.18
CA ASP A 208 6.41 3.57 -4.16
C ASP A 208 6.77 3.94 -5.60
N ALA A 209 5.87 4.68 -6.24
CA ALA A 209 6.19 5.33 -7.49
C ALA A 209 6.96 6.61 -7.16
N ALA A 210 8.24 6.65 -7.48
CA ALA A 210 8.95 7.91 -7.64
C ALA A 210 8.38 8.61 -8.89
N GLY A 211 7.21 9.24 -8.75
CA GLY A 211 6.42 9.80 -9.86
C GLY A 211 7.13 10.90 -10.66
N GLU A 212 8.30 11.35 -10.21
CA GLU A 212 9.09 12.40 -10.84
C GLU A 212 10.27 11.85 -11.67
N ASP A 213 10.64 10.57 -11.53
CA ASP A 213 11.82 9.96 -12.18
C ASP A 213 11.46 9.01 -13.33
N LEU A 214 10.28 9.17 -13.93
CA LEU A 214 9.82 8.39 -15.09
C LEU A 214 10.50 8.87 -16.37
N LYS A 215 11.79 8.54 -16.52
CA LYS A 215 12.61 8.96 -17.67
C LYS A 215 12.43 8.09 -18.92
N SER A 216 11.87 6.89 -18.79
CA SER A 216 11.65 5.97 -19.91
C SER A 216 10.16 5.74 -20.21
N ALA A 217 9.86 5.41 -21.47
CA ALA A 217 8.51 5.11 -21.91
C ALA A 217 7.94 3.87 -21.19
N GLU A 218 8.77 2.88 -20.91
CA GLU A 218 8.38 1.64 -20.21
C GLU A 218 8.05 1.90 -18.74
N ALA A 219 8.80 2.79 -18.07
CA ALA A 219 8.51 3.20 -16.70
C ALA A 219 7.17 3.96 -16.64
N MET A 220 6.92 4.84 -17.61
CA MET A 220 5.66 5.57 -17.73
C MET A 220 4.47 4.65 -18.02
N ASP A 221 4.61 3.68 -18.93
CA ASP A 221 3.56 2.71 -19.22
C ASP A 221 3.22 1.86 -17.99
N ARG A 222 4.25 1.40 -17.25
CA ARG A 222 4.07 0.64 -16.01
C ARG A 222 3.41 1.49 -14.91
N TYR A 223 3.83 2.75 -14.75
CA TYR A 223 3.20 3.71 -13.84
C TYR A 223 1.72 3.90 -14.14
N THR A 224 1.42 4.02 -15.43
CA THR A 224 0.07 4.27 -15.91
C THR A 224 -0.83 3.06 -15.69
N HIS A 225 -0.36 1.85 -16.02
CA HIS A 225 -1.07 0.60 -15.73
C HIS A 225 -1.30 0.37 -14.24
N TYR A 226 -0.32 0.75 -13.41
CA TYR A 226 -0.43 0.73 -11.95
C TYR A 226 -1.56 1.63 -11.45
N LEU A 227 -1.57 2.91 -11.84
CA LEU A 227 -2.63 3.84 -11.44
C LEU A 227 -4.00 3.37 -11.94
N ALA A 228 -4.06 2.86 -13.17
CA ALA A 228 -5.25 2.26 -13.75
C ALA A 228 -5.71 0.99 -13.02
N ALA A 229 -4.85 0.33 -12.24
CA ALA A 229 -5.18 -0.84 -11.42
C ALA A 229 -5.54 -0.48 -9.97
N ALA A 230 -5.14 0.69 -9.47
CA ALA A 230 -5.33 1.12 -8.09
C ALA A 230 -6.79 1.04 -7.61
N ASP A 231 -6.97 0.53 -6.39
CA ASP A 231 -8.23 0.49 -5.64
C ASP A 231 -8.45 1.77 -4.83
N GLY A 232 -7.37 2.51 -4.56
CA GLY A 232 -7.36 3.79 -3.86
C GLY A 232 -6.00 4.46 -4.00
N VAL A 233 -5.97 5.79 -3.84
CA VAL A 233 -4.74 6.59 -3.89
C VAL A 233 -4.54 7.26 -2.54
N ILE A 234 -3.30 7.29 -2.05
CA ILE A 234 -2.85 8.12 -0.95
C ILE A 234 -1.87 9.14 -1.54
N LEU A 235 -2.30 10.40 -1.55
CA LEU A 235 -1.47 11.55 -1.95
C LEU A 235 -0.80 12.13 -0.71
N LEU A 236 0.50 11.93 -0.57
CA LEU A 236 1.31 12.52 0.49
C LEU A 236 1.70 13.95 0.11
N VAL A 237 1.29 14.90 0.94
CA VAL A 237 1.62 16.32 0.81
C VAL A 237 2.56 16.69 1.95
N ASP A 238 3.72 17.23 1.62
CA ASP A 238 4.63 17.81 2.61
C ASP A 238 4.26 19.28 2.81
N PRO A 239 3.71 19.68 3.97
CA PRO A 239 3.32 21.07 4.21
C PRO A 239 4.54 22.00 4.18
N LEU A 240 5.74 21.48 4.49
CA LEU A 240 6.98 22.26 4.42
C LEU A 240 7.39 22.60 2.99
N GLN A 241 6.75 22.07 1.95
CA GLN A 241 6.99 22.49 0.57
C GLN A 241 6.12 23.71 0.16
N LEU A 242 5.14 24.09 0.98
CA LEU A 242 4.30 25.26 0.73
C LEU A 242 4.96 26.52 1.32
N GLY A 243 5.22 27.53 0.48
CA GLY A 243 5.87 28.78 0.91
C GLY A 243 5.14 29.47 2.06
N SER A 244 3.81 29.54 1.99
CA SER A 244 2.95 30.13 3.02
C SER A 244 3.03 29.44 4.39
N VAL A 245 3.31 28.14 4.43
CA VAL A 245 3.53 27.41 5.69
C VAL A 245 4.90 27.78 6.24
N ARG A 246 5.94 27.85 5.39
CA ARG A 246 7.30 28.24 5.80
C ARG A 246 7.31 29.63 6.42
N ASP A 247 6.56 30.57 5.85
CA ASP A 247 6.49 31.95 6.32
C ASP A 247 5.81 32.09 7.70
N GLN A 248 4.98 31.12 8.07
CA GLN A 248 4.29 31.08 9.37
C GLN A 248 5.07 30.32 10.44
N LEU A 249 6.03 29.47 10.05
CA LEU A 249 6.83 28.70 10.99
C LEU A 249 7.88 29.60 11.69
N PRO A 250 8.16 29.38 12.99
CA PRO A 250 9.19 30.12 13.70
C PRO A 250 10.56 30.01 13.02
N VAL A 251 11.22 31.14 12.81
CA VAL A 251 12.55 31.19 12.16
C VAL A 251 13.60 30.62 13.12
N GLY A 252 14.32 29.58 12.70
CA GLY A 252 15.47 29.03 13.42
C GLY A 252 15.18 27.87 14.36
N GLU A 253 13.91 27.46 14.53
CA GLU A 253 13.52 26.29 15.32
C GLU A 253 13.03 25.16 14.40
N GLY A 254 13.95 24.28 13.97
CA GLY A 254 13.60 23.08 13.21
C GLY A 254 14.73 22.55 12.32
N PRO A 255 14.61 21.30 11.82
CA PRO A 255 15.54 20.77 10.83
C PRO A 255 15.53 21.62 9.54
N PRO A 256 16.58 21.55 8.70
CA PRO A 256 16.64 22.28 7.45
C PRO A 256 15.39 22.03 6.59
N LEU A 257 14.79 23.10 6.08
CA LEU A 257 13.63 22.98 5.19
C LEU A 257 14.05 22.30 3.88
N PRO A 258 13.23 21.39 3.32
CA PRO A 258 13.55 20.73 2.06
C PRO A 258 13.62 21.75 0.91
N ALA A 259 14.26 21.39 -0.20
CA ALA A 259 14.11 22.13 -1.45
C ALA A 259 12.63 22.12 -1.86
N VAL A 260 12.16 23.20 -2.51
CA VAL A 260 10.82 23.24 -3.08
C VAL A 260 10.83 22.36 -4.33
N GLU A 261 10.03 21.30 -4.30
CA GLU A 261 9.88 20.33 -5.38
C GLU A 261 8.60 20.61 -6.18
N THR A 262 8.17 19.65 -7.02
CA THR A 262 6.93 19.72 -7.80
C THR A 262 5.73 20.06 -6.90
N SER A 263 4.91 21.02 -7.33
CA SER A 263 3.77 21.44 -6.54
C SER A 263 2.76 20.30 -6.36
N PRO A 264 2.17 20.13 -5.15
CA PRO A 264 1.13 19.14 -4.91
C PRO A 264 -0.06 19.27 -5.87
N GLN A 265 -0.36 20.49 -6.32
CA GLN A 265 -1.43 20.78 -7.29
C GLN A 265 -1.12 20.18 -8.67
N GLN A 266 0.12 20.30 -9.13
CA GLN A 266 0.56 19.71 -10.40
C GLN A 266 0.49 18.18 -10.33
N ILE A 267 1.01 17.58 -9.27
CA ILE A 267 0.95 16.13 -9.03
C ILE A 267 -0.51 15.64 -9.03
N ALA A 268 -1.40 16.36 -8.35
CA ALA A 268 -2.83 16.05 -8.31
C ALA A 268 -3.49 16.14 -9.70
N ALA A 269 -3.12 17.15 -10.50
CA ALA A 269 -3.66 17.35 -11.85
C ALA A 269 -3.24 16.21 -12.78
N ASP A 270 -1.96 15.86 -12.76
CA ASP A 270 -1.39 14.79 -13.59
C ASP A 270 -1.99 13.44 -13.21
N LEU A 271 -2.11 13.17 -11.91
CA LEU A 271 -2.77 11.97 -11.39
C LEU A 271 -4.23 11.88 -11.88
N ALA A 272 -4.99 12.98 -11.77
CA ALA A 272 -6.38 13.01 -12.21
C ALA A 272 -6.52 12.83 -13.73
N ALA A 273 -5.62 13.43 -14.51
CA ALA A 273 -5.59 13.29 -15.97
C ALA A 273 -5.28 11.84 -16.37
N GLN A 274 -4.25 11.23 -15.78
CA GLN A 274 -3.87 9.84 -16.06
C GLN A 274 -4.96 8.84 -15.66
N LEU A 275 -5.57 8.99 -14.47
CA LEU A 275 -6.66 8.12 -14.07
C LEU A 275 -7.87 8.22 -15.01
N ARG A 276 -8.21 9.43 -15.49
CA ARG A 276 -9.28 9.61 -16.49
C ARG A 276 -8.96 8.97 -17.82
N ALA A 277 -7.73 9.18 -18.34
CA ALA A 277 -7.28 8.59 -19.59
C ALA A 277 -7.38 7.05 -19.60
N HIS A 278 -7.23 6.42 -18.43
CA HIS A 278 -7.32 4.97 -18.26
C HIS A 278 -8.69 4.47 -17.79
N GLY A 279 -9.76 5.21 -18.15
CA GLY A 279 -11.13 4.74 -17.97
C GLY A 279 -11.61 4.72 -16.51
N ARG A 280 -10.91 5.38 -15.58
CA ARG A 280 -11.39 5.58 -14.21
C ARG A 280 -12.29 6.81 -14.05
N GLY A 281 -12.58 7.53 -15.14
CA GLY A 281 -13.55 8.62 -15.17
C GLY A 281 -15.00 8.09 -15.12
N GLY A 282 -15.83 8.67 -14.25
CA GLY A 282 -17.26 8.41 -14.19
C GLY A 282 -18.04 9.20 -15.25
N SER A 283 -19.36 9.05 -15.25
CA SER A 283 -20.27 9.71 -16.22
C SER A 283 -20.20 11.25 -16.22
N ARG A 284 -19.69 11.85 -15.14
CA ARG A 284 -19.48 13.31 -14.99
C ARG A 284 -18.01 13.73 -15.14
N GLY A 285 -17.16 12.87 -15.70
CA GLY A 285 -15.73 13.13 -15.88
C GLY A 285 -14.87 12.99 -14.62
N ARG A 286 -15.47 12.93 -13.42
CA ARG A 286 -14.74 12.75 -12.14
C ARG A 286 -14.12 11.37 -12.01
N VAL A 287 -12.93 11.29 -11.46
CA VAL A 287 -12.23 10.04 -11.13
C VAL A 287 -12.99 9.29 -10.03
N THR A 288 -13.28 8.01 -10.28
CA THR A 288 -14.04 7.14 -9.37
C THR A 288 -13.18 6.45 -8.32
N THR A 289 -11.87 6.34 -8.55
CA THR A 289 -10.91 5.84 -7.58
C THR A 289 -10.85 6.81 -6.39
N PRO A 290 -11.07 6.35 -5.14
CA PRO A 290 -11.02 7.21 -3.97
C PRO A 290 -9.60 7.70 -3.70
N ILE A 291 -9.47 8.95 -3.28
CA ILE A 291 -8.18 9.58 -2.94
C ILE A 291 -8.17 10.07 -1.49
N ALA A 292 -7.15 9.65 -0.75
CA ALA A 292 -6.84 10.12 0.59
C ALA A 292 -5.69 11.11 0.47
N VAL A 293 -5.91 12.37 0.83
CA VAL A 293 -4.83 13.35 0.89
C VAL A 293 -4.30 13.34 2.30
N ALA A 294 -3.03 12.96 2.46
CA ALA A 294 -2.37 12.91 3.75
C ALA A 294 -1.32 14.02 3.80
N VAL A 295 -1.64 15.09 4.52
CA VAL A 295 -0.65 16.10 4.91
C VAL A 295 0.25 15.45 5.94
N THR A 296 1.51 15.27 5.56
CA THR A 296 2.53 14.61 6.35
C THR A 296 3.20 15.59 7.31
N LYS A 297 4.14 15.10 8.13
CA LYS A 297 4.98 15.92 9.02
C LYS A 297 4.17 16.89 9.89
N THR A 298 2.97 16.51 10.33
CA THR A 298 2.11 17.39 11.15
C THR A 298 2.73 17.72 12.51
N ASP A 299 3.70 16.93 12.96
CA ASP A 299 4.53 17.22 14.11
C ASP A 299 5.30 18.55 13.97
N MET A 300 5.66 18.95 12.74
CA MET A 300 6.29 20.23 12.45
C MET A 300 5.32 21.41 12.48
N LEU A 301 4.02 21.13 12.45
CA LEU A 301 2.97 22.15 12.41
C LEU A 301 2.43 22.48 13.80
N GLN A 302 2.94 21.85 14.87
CA GLN A 302 2.48 22.08 16.24
C GLN A 302 2.29 23.57 16.60
N PRO A 303 3.20 24.50 16.23
CA PRO A 303 3.01 25.93 16.52
C PRO A 303 1.81 26.58 15.81
N LEU A 304 1.31 25.96 14.73
CA LEU A 304 0.21 26.43 13.90
C LEU A 304 -1.12 25.71 14.19
N LEU A 305 -1.11 24.73 15.09
CA LEU A 305 -2.28 23.92 15.44
C LEU A 305 -2.90 24.38 16.76
N ASP A 306 -4.22 24.21 16.89
CA ASP A 306 -4.88 24.35 18.18
C ASP A 306 -4.32 23.30 19.17
N PRO A 307 -4.10 23.63 20.45
CA PRO A 307 -3.59 22.67 21.44
C PRO A 307 -4.45 21.40 21.61
N HIS A 308 -5.73 21.45 21.26
CA HIS A 308 -6.66 20.32 21.30
C HIS A 308 -6.93 19.70 19.93
N SER A 309 -6.15 20.08 18.92
CA SER A 309 -6.20 19.54 17.55
C SER A 309 -6.23 18.02 17.54
N LEU A 310 -7.07 17.46 16.67
CA LEU A 310 -7.14 16.00 16.50
C LEU A 310 -5.87 15.44 15.88
N LEU A 311 -5.08 16.28 15.19
CA LEU A 311 -3.84 15.91 14.51
C LEU A 311 -2.70 15.61 15.50
N LEU A 312 -2.83 16.05 16.75
CA LEU A 312 -1.85 15.86 17.81
C LEU A 312 -2.05 14.54 18.58
N ARG A 313 -3.06 13.73 18.22
CA ARG A 313 -3.37 12.47 18.89
C ARG A 313 -3.82 11.39 17.92
N ASN A 314 -3.57 10.14 18.32
CA ASN A 314 -4.06 8.97 17.61
C ASN A 314 -5.55 8.73 17.86
N ALA A 315 -6.26 8.25 16.82
CA ALA A 315 -7.61 7.74 16.98
C ALA A 315 -7.60 6.49 17.89
N PRO A 316 -8.63 6.30 18.74
CA PRO A 316 -8.68 5.19 19.68
C PRO A 316 -8.99 3.84 19.02
N HIS A 317 -9.59 3.84 17.82
CA HIS A 317 -10.03 2.64 17.07
C HIS A 317 -10.80 1.63 17.93
N SER A 318 -11.65 2.13 18.83
CA SER A 318 -12.35 1.32 19.82
C SER A 318 -13.20 0.22 19.15
N GLY A 319 -12.99 -1.02 19.58
CA GLY A 319 -13.73 -2.17 19.05
C GLY A 319 -13.38 -2.57 17.61
N GLY A 320 -12.27 -2.06 17.05
CA GLY A 320 -11.86 -2.37 15.68
C GLY A 320 -12.79 -1.74 14.62
N LEU A 321 -13.33 -0.57 14.93
CA LEU A 321 -14.23 0.19 14.08
C LEU A 321 -13.56 1.48 13.62
N VAL A 322 -13.76 1.83 12.34
CA VAL A 322 -13.34 3.13 11.80
C VAL A 322 -14.43 4.16 12.12
N SER A 323 -14.09 5.21 12.87
CA SER A 323 -15.02 6.30 13.21
C SER A 323 -15.21 7.26 12.05
N GLU A 324 -16.40 7.29 11.46
CA GLU A 324 -16.74 8.28 10.42
C GLU A 324 -16.83 9.70 10.97
N GLN A 325 -17.26 9.87 12.23
CA GLN A 325 -17.36 11.18 12.86
C GLN A 325 -15.97 11.79 13.08
N GLU A 326 -15.02 11.00 13.60
CA GLU A 326 -13.66 11.47 13.82
C GLU A 326 -12.96 11.74 12.49
N ARG A 327 -13.15 10.87 11.49
CA ARG A 327 -12.66 11.10 10.12
C ARG A 327 -13.16 12.44 9.56
N LEU A 328 -14.46 12.74 9.70
CA LEU A 328 -15.03 14.00 9.22
C LEU A 328 -14.45 15.20 9.97
N ALA A 329 -14.28 15.11 11.29
CA ALA A 329 -13.68 16.19 12.08
C ALA A 329 -12.24 16.50 11.63
N VAL A 330 -11.42 15.47 11.42
CA VAL A 330 -10.06 15.62 10.87
C VAL A 330 -10.08 16.19 9.46
N HIS A 331 -11.02 15.75 8.62
CA HIS A 331 -11.15 16.28 7.26
C HIS A 331 -11.44 17.78 7.26
N GLU A 332 -12.38 18.26 8.07
CA GLU A 332 -12.72 19.68 8.15
C GLU A 332 -11.61 20.53 8.79
N GLU A 333 -10.93 20.01 9.82
CA GLU A 333 -9.76 20.68 10.41
C GLU A 333 -8.65 20.85 9.36
N MET A 334 -8.30 19.78 8.65
CA MET A 334 -7.32 19.84 7.57
C MET A 334 -7.76 20.73 6.41
N ARG A 335 -9.05 20.74 6.09
CA ARG A 335 -9.62 21.63 5.07
C ARG A 335 -9.40 23.09 5.42
N SER A 336 -9.67 23.46 6.68
CA SER A 336 -9.45 24.81 7.19
C SER A 336 -7.98 25.22 7.15
N LEU A 337 -7.07 24.30 7.51
CA LEU A 337 -5.63 24.54 7.43
C LEU A 337 -5.15 24.71 5.98
N MET A 338 -5.62 23.87 5.05
CA MET A 338 -5.30 24.01 3.64
C MET A 338 -5.83 25.35 3.07
N GLU A 339 -7.03 25.79 3.49
CA GLU A 339 -7.56 27.09 3.11
C GLU A 339 -6.65 28.25 3.57
N SER A 340 -6.07 28.19 4.77
CA SER A 340 -5.15 29.22 5.24
C SER A 340 -3.77 29.17 4.59
N TRP A 341 -3.33 28.00 4.12
CA TRP A 341 -2.01 27.84 3.50
C TRP A 341 -2.01 28.13 2.00
N ASP A 342 -2.87 27.49 1.20
CA ASP A 342 -2.84 27.63 -0.26
C ASP A 342 -4.10 28.32 -0.82
N SER A 343 -4.79 29.08 0.05
CA SER A 343 -6.12 29.62 -0.25
C SER A 343 -7.09 28.53 -0.69
N GLY A 344 -6.90 27.26 -0.29
CA GLY A 344 -7.74 26.11 -0.65
C GLY A 344 -7.62 25.62 -2.09
N ALA A 345 -6.58 26.04 -2.82
CA ALA A 345 -6.43 25.76 -4.25
C ALA A 345 -6.37 24.26 -4.55
N LEU A 346 -5.52 23.51 -3.84
CA LEU A 346 -5.39 22.05 -3.98
C LEU A 346 -6.71 21.35 -3.67
N THR A 347 -7.33 21.70 -2.55
CA THR A 347 -8.59 21.08 -2.10
C THR A 347 -9.69 21.28 -3.13
N ARG A 348 -9.90 22.51 -3.60
CA ARG A 348 -10.91 22.80 -4.63
C ARG A 348 -10.66 22.07 -5.94
N GLN A 349 -9.40 21.91 -6.35
CA GLN A 349 -9.05 21.12 -7.53
C GLN A 349 -9.42 19.64 -7.33
N LEU A 350 -8.99 19.03 -6.23
CA LEU A 350 -9.26 17.62 -5.94
C LEU A 350 -10.75 17.32 -5.83
N GLU A 351 -11.55 18.22 -5.29
CA GLU A 351 -13.01 18.06 -5.23
C GLU A 351 -13.68 18.08 -6.59
N ARG A 352 -13.14 18.89 -7.53
CA ARG A 352 -13.59 18.89 -8.92
C ARG A 352 -13.17 17.61 -9.65
N ASP A 353 -11.99 17.10 -9.36
CA ASP A 353 -11.41 15.98 -10.10
C ASP A 353 -11.87 14.60 -9.59
N PHE A 354 -12.03 14.41 -8.28
CA PHE A 354 -12.27 13.10 -7.67
C PHE A 354 -13.64 13.00 -7.04
N ALA A 355 -14.35 11.89 -7.27
CA ALA A 355 -15.68 11.64 -6.72
C ALA A 355 -15.69 11.35 -5.21
N GLN A 356 -14.59 10.85 -4.67
CA GLN A 356 -14.44 10.48 -3.27
C GLN A 356 -13.08 10.97 -2.77
N LEU A 357 -13.10 11.92 -1.84
CA LEU A 357 -11.95 12.59 -1.26
C LEU A 357 -12.09 12.61 0.27
N SER A 358 -10.99 12.40 0.98
CA SER A 358 -10.87 12.73 2.41
C SER A 358 -9.48 13.30 2.67
N LEU A 359 -9.41 14.27 3.57
CA LEU A 359 -8.17 14.93 3.98
C LEU A 359 -7.77 14.37 5.35
N PHE A 360 -6.47 14.17 5.54
CA PHE A 360 -5.88 13.62 6.75
C PHE A 360 -4.61 14.41 7.06
N GLY A 361 -4.31 14.53 8.35
CA GLY A 361 -3.01 14.97 8.83
C GLY A 361 -2.33 13.83 9.59
N LEU A 362 -1.06 13.59 9.32
CA LEU A 362 -0.30 12.53 9.96
C LEU A 362 1.17 12.90 10.17
N SER A 363 1.78 12.24 11.15
CA SER A 363 3.22 12.24 11.36
C SER A 363 3.72 10.81 11.47
N ALA A 364 4.69 10.44 10.64
CA ALA A 364 5.30 9.10 10.71
C ALA A 364 6.27 8.98 11.90
N LEU A 365 7.01 10.05 12.21
CA LEU A 365 8.04 10.02 13.25
C LEU A 365 7.54 10.58 14.59
N GLY A 366 6.46 11.38 14.59
CA GLY A 366 5.92 12.05 15.78
C GLY A 366 6.74 13.23 16.29
N SER A 367 7.94 13.42 15.74
CA SER A 367 8.85 14.52 16.03
C SER A 367 9.85 14.66 14.88
N PRO A 368 10.42 15.86 14.69
CA PRO A 368 11.42 16.07 13.65
C PRO A 368 12.68 15.22 13.84
N PRO A 369 13.37 14.87 12.74
CA PRO A 369 14.75 14.37 12.77
C PRO A 369 15.69 15.30 13.56
N PRO A 370 16.78 14.77 14.14
CA PRO A 370 17.79 15.59 14.79
C PRO A 370 18.37 16.65 13.83
N PRO A 371 18.54 17.92 14.26
CA PRO A 371 19.07 18.98 13.39
C PRO A 371 20.48 18.68 12.85
N ASP A 372 21.31 17.99 13.63
CA ASP A 372 22.67 17.57 13.31
C ASP A 372 22.75 16.28 12.49
N ALA A 373 21.66 15.52 12.42
CA ALA A 373 21.57 14.26 11.69
C ALA A 373 20.19 14.11 11.00
N PRO A 374 19.91 14.88 9.94
CA PRO A 374 18.60 14.89 9.27
C PRO A 374 18.27 13.58 8.54
N ALA A 375 19.25 12.67 8.38
CA ALA A 375 19.06 11.33 7.85
C ALA A 375 18.64 10.31 8.93
N ASP A 376 18.66 10.71 10.21
CA ASP A 376 18.35 9.83 11.33
C ASP A 376 16.91 10.02 11.81
N ALA A 377 16.35 8.95 12.36
CA ALA A 377 15.10 9.01 13.09
C ALA A 377 15.32 9.67 14.47
N PRO A 378 14.25 10.16 15.13
CA PRO A 378 14.36 10.67 16.49
C PRO A 378 14.99 9.64 17.44
N LYS A 379 15.83 10.09 18.37
CA LYS A 379 16.51 9.21 19.35
C LYS A 379 15.55 8.37 20.19
N SER A 380 14.32 8.84 20.38
CA SER A 380 13.27 8.12 21.11
C SER A 380 12.53 7.06 20.26
N GLY A 381 12.94 6.89 19.00
CA GLY A 381 12.24 6.11 17.99
C GLY A 381 11.03 6.83 17.40
N PRO A 382 10.47 6.31 16.29
CA PRO A 382 9.22 6.83 15.71
C PRO A 382 8.04 6.73 16.69
N ARG A 383 7.27 7.82 16.84
CA ARG A 383 6.02 7.88 17.61
C ARG A 383 4.87 8.37 16.72
N PRO A 384 4.37 7.52 15.82
CA PRO A 384 3.45 7.97 14.78
C PRO A 384 2.13 8.55 15.33
N LEU A 385 1.62 9.54 14.59
CA LEU A 385 0.32 10.14 14.76
C LEU A 385 -0.51 9.92 13.49
N ARG A 386 -1.66 9.25 13.65
CA ARG A 386 -2.71 9.04 12.63
C ARG A 386 -2.22 8.42 11.32
N ILE A 387 -1.09 7.72 11.34
CA ILE A 387 -0.44 7.15 10.16
C ILE A 387 -1.35 6.17 9.40
N GLU A 388 -2.22 5.49 10.14
CA GLU A 388 -3.14 4.47 9.66
C GLU A 388 -4.39 5.03 8.96
N ASP A 389 -4.81 6.25 9.30
CA ASP A 389 -6.11 6.80 8.91
C ASP A 389 -6.39 6.76 7.40
N PRO A 390 -5.44 7.16 6.51
CA PRO A 390 -5.67 7.12 5.07
C PRO A 390 -5.97 5.70 4.56
N LEU A 391 -5.19 4.72 5.02
CA LEU A 391 -5.38 3.33 4.61
C LEU A 391 -6.69 2.77 5.18
N LEU A 392 -6.96 2.97 6.47
CA LEU A 392 -8.17 2.45 7.11
C LEU A 392 -9.43 2.99 6.43
N TRP A 393 -9.45 4.27 6.05
CA TRP A 393 -10.52 4.84 5.25
C TRP A 393 -10.64 4.17 3.89
N LEU A 394 -9.55 4.02 3.13
CA LEU A 394 -9.61 3.34 1.82
C LEU A 394 -10.12 1.89 1.94
N LEU A 395 -9.71 1.16 2.99
CA LEU A 395 -10.18 -0.20 3.26
C LEU A 395 -11.66 -0.23 3.66
N SER A 396 -12.14 0.75 4.43
CA SER A 396 -13.56 0.84 4.81
C SER A 396 -14.45 1.15 3.61
N ARG A 397 -14.01 2.02 2.68
CA ARG A 397 -14.70 2.29 1.40
C ARG A 397 -14.85 1.05 0.52
N ARG A 398 -14.00 0.04 0.72
CA ARG A 398 -14.05 -1.27 0.04
C ARG A 398 -14.74 -2.37 0.85
N GLY A 399 -15.33 -2.02 2.00
CA GLY A 399 -16.04 -2.97 2.87
C GLY A 399 -15.12 -4.01 3.50
N LEU A 400 -13.83 -3.69 3.68
CA LEU A 400 -12.89 -4.54 4.40
C LEU A 400 -12.92 -4.29 5.90
N LEU A 401 -13.15 -3.03 6.30
CA LEU A 401 -13.25 -2.64 7.70
C LEU A 401 -14.67 -2.17 8.03
N PRO A 402 -15.19 -2.54 9.21
CA PRO A 402 -16.48 -2.04 9.69
C PRO A 402 -16.37 -0.56 10.09
N LEU A 403 -17.45 0.18 9.83
CA LEU A 403 -17.60 1.57 10.24
C LEU A 403 -18.37 1.65 11.55
N ASP A 404 -17.93 2.51 12.45
CA ASP A 404 -18.78 2.98 13.53
C ASP A 404 -19.82 3.95 12.94
N LYS A 405 -21.08 3.52 12.93
CA LYS A 405 -22.19 4.36 12.47
C LYS A 405 -22.83 4.99 13.71
N PRO A 406 -22.98 6.32 13.77
CA PRO A 406 -23.70 6.95 14.86
C PRO A 406 -25.15 6.40 14.89
N GLY A 407 -25.49 5.65 15.94
CA GLY A 407 -26.84 5.11 16.16
C GLY A 407 -26.95 3.64 16.57
N ARG A 408 -25.86 2.86 16.63
CA ARG A 408 -25.89 1.54 17.30
C ARG A 408 -25.09 1.60 18.58
N ALA A 409 -25.73 2.09 19.64
CA ALA A 409 -25.27 1.80 20.99
C ALA A 409 -25.07 0.28 21.10
N HIS A 410 -23.84 -0.13 21.37
CA HIS A 410 -23.56 -1.49 21.80
C HIS A 410 -24.25 -1.68 23.15
N ASP A 411 -25.46 -2.24 23.14
CA ASP A 411 -26.12 -2.73 24.34
C ASP A 411 -25.39 -4.00 24.79
N SER A 412 -24.26 -3.80 25.47
CA SER A 412 -23.59 -4.80 26.28
C SER A 412 -23.92 -4.55 27.74
N GLY A 413 -25.19 -4.72 28.10
CA GLY A 413 -25.69 -4.58 29.45
C GLY A 413 -26.80 -5.59 29.78
N LYS A 414 -26.53 -6.90 29.69
CA LYS A 414 -27.42 -7.88 30.32
C LYS A 414 -27.20 -7.84 31.84
N PRO A 415 -28.22 -7.52 32.67
CA PRO A 415 -28.06 -7.60 34.11
C PRO A 415 -28.05 -9.07 34.53
N VAL A 416 -27.08 -9.42 35.37
CA VAL A 416 -27.04 -10.69 36.10
C VAL A 416 -28.25 -10.71 37.02
N ARG A 417 -29.20 -11.61 36.77
CA ARG A 417 -30.28 -11.92 37.71
C ARG A 417 -29.63 -12.50 38.96
N LYS A 418 -29.75 -11.79 40.09
CA LYS A 418 -29.61 -12.39 41.41
C LYS A 418 -30.67 -13.47 41.55
N ALA A 419 -30.25 -14.68 41.90
CA ALA A 419 -31.13 -15.72 42.37
C ALA A 419 -31.26 -15.56 43.89
N ASP A 420 -32.45 -15.19 44.34
CA ASP A 420 -32.89 -15.41 45.71
C ASP A 420 -33.56 -16.80 45.76
N ALA A 421 -32.96 -17.72 46.51
CA ALA A 421 -33.57 -18.84 47.26
C ALA A 421 -32.46 -19.80 47.71
#